data_AF-A0A497HBX3-F1
#
_entry.id   AF-A0A497HBX3-F1
#
_cell.length_a   1.000
_cell.length_b   1.000
_cell.length_c   1.000
_cell.angle_alpha   90.00
_cell.angle_beta   90.00
_cell.angle_gamma   90.00
#
_symmetry.space_group_name_H-M   'P 1'
#
loop_
_entity.id
_entity.type
_entity.pdbx_description
1 polymer ?
#
loop_
_entity_poly.entity_id
_entity_poly.type
_entity_poly.pdbx_seq_one_letter_code
_entity_poly.pdbx_strand_id
1 'polypeptide(L)'
;QHEVVEKLAERAQKEHEEMIALVNRLDNYIRRVNEIQEEIVNTKIRADDIHREFISYVDRIHELERKIVSLQEASHRRKKSEKMSSLHKEANEIFERFKRGEKLSTEDLMMLQKAGLI
;
A
#
# COMPACT_ATOMS: atom_id res chain seq x y z
N GLN A 1 -17.90 -62.66 54.33
CA GLN A 1 -18.18 -61.21 54.23
C GLN A 1 -16.92 -60.40 53.89
N HIS A 2 -15.76 -60.70 54.48
CA HIS A 2 -14.50 -59.99 54.18
C HIS A 2 -13.99 -60.13 52.73
N GLU A 3 -14.02 -61.34 52.14
CA GLU A 3 -13.50 -61.58 50.78
C GLU A 3 -14.25 -60.81 49.67
N VAL A 4 -15.56 -60.58 49.85
CA VAL A 4 -16.35 -59.80 48.89
C VAL A 4 -16.01 -58.31 48.99
N VAL A 5 -15.78 -57.82 50.21
CA VAL A 5 -15.36 -56.43 50.45
C VAL A 5 -13.96 -56.19 49.89
N GLU A 6 -13.05 -57.15 50.05
CA GLU A 6 -11.68 -57.09 49.50
C GLU A 6 -11.68 -57.03 47.96
N LYS A 7 -12.43 -57.91 47.29
CA LYS A 7 -12.57 -57.88 45.82
C LYS A 7 -13.19 -56.58 45.30
N LEU A 8 -14.17 -56.03 46.03
CA LEU A 8 -14.77 -54.75 45.67
C LEU A 8 -13.79 -53.59 45.86
N ALA A 9 -12.97 -53.63 46.92
CA ALA A 9 -11.93 -52.64 47.17
C ALA A 9 -10.82 -52.67 46.10
N GLU A 10 -10.33 -53.86 45.74
CA GLU A 10 -9.34 -54.01 44.65
C GLU A 10 -9.87 -53.48 43.32
N ARG A 11 -11.14 -53.79 43.00
CA ARG A 11 -11.76 -53.28 41.77
C ARG A 11 -11.91 -51.76 41.80
N ALA A 12 -12.37 -51.20 42.91
CA ALA A 12 -12.48 -49.75 43.07
C ALA A 12 -11.12 -49.05 42.93
N GLN A 13 -10.07 -49.64 43.51
CA GLN A 13 -8.71 -49.11 43.40
C GLN A 13 -8.20 -49.13 41.96
N LYS A 14 -8.45 -50.21 41.22
CA LYS A 14 -8.07 -50.32 39.81
C LYS A 14 -8.76 -49.27 38.94
N GLU A 15 -10.07 -49.11 39.09
CA GLU A 15 -10.84 -48.08 38.36
C GLU A 15 -10.37 -46.66 38.72
N HIS A 16 -9.98 -46.43 39.99
CA HIS A 16 -9.42 -45.16 40.43
C HIS A 16 -8.05 -44.87 39.78
N GLU A 17 -7.17 -45.87 39.70
CA GLU A 17 -5.88 -45.74 39.02
C GLU A 17 -6.03 -45.48 37.51
N GLU A 18 -6.97 -46.18 36.86
CA GLU A 18 -7.32 -45.94 35.46
C GLU A 18 -7.88 -44.52 35.26
N MET A 19 -8.74 -44.04 36.16
CA MET A 19 -9.24 -42.67 36.16
C MET A 19 -8.11 -41.65 36.28
N ILE A 20 -7.16 -41.83 37.21
CA ILE A 20 -6.01 -40.94 37.36
C ILE A 20 -5.17 -40.91 36.08
N ALA A 21 -4.94 -42.07 35.46
CA ALA A 21 -4.20 -42.15 34.21
C ALA A 21 -4.89 -41.37 33.07
N LEU A 22 -6.23 -41.44 32.99
CA LEU A 22 -7.00 -40.67 32.03
C LEU A 22 -6.95 -39.16 32.30
N VAL A 23 -7.06 -38.73 33.56
CA VAL A 23 -6.93 -37.31 33.95
C VAL A 23 -5.56 -36.77 33.57
N ASN A 24 -4.49 -37.50 33.88
CA ASN A 24 -3.13 -37.09 33.50
C ASN A 24 -2.95 -36.96 31.98
N ARG A 25 -3.57 -37.85 31.20
CA ARG A 25 -3.57 -37.75 29.73
C ARG A 25 -4.35 -36.53 29.27
N LEU A 26 -5.51 -36.27 29.85
CA LEU A 26 -6.32 -35.08 29.55
C LEU A 26 -5.54 -33.80 29.83
N ASP A 27 -4.87 -33.70 30.97
CA ASP A 27 -4.06 -32.53 31.32
C ASP A 27 -2.92 -32.28 30.31
N ASN A 28 -2.28 -33.36 29.82
CA ASN A 28 -1.27 -33.25 28.77
C ASN A 28 -1.87 -32.74 27.45
N TYR A 29 -3.07 -33.21 27.08
CA TYR A 29 -3.76 -32.68 25.89
C TYR A 29 -4.14 -31.22 26.06
N ILE A 30 -4.64 -30.82 27.23
CA ILE A 30 -4.98 -29.42 27.52
C ILE A 30 -3.76 -28.53 27.38
N ARG A 31 -2.60 -28.93 27.94
CA ARG A 31 -1.35 -28.17 27.80
C ARG A 31 -0.97 -27.99 26.33
N ARG A 32 -1.00 -29.07 25.55
CA ARG A 32 -0.68 -29.02 24.13
C ARG A 32 -1.64 -28.15 23.32
N VAL A 33 -2.94 -28.18 23.66
CA VAL A 33 -3.93 -27.30 23.04
C VAL A 33 -3.64 -25.83 23.35
N ASN A 34 -3.29 -25.51 24.60
CA ASN A 34 -2.95 -24.15 24.99
C ASN A 34 -1.69 -23.64 24.26
N GLU A 35 -0.65 -24.47 24.14
CA GLU A 35 0.57 -24.15 23.36
C GLU A 35 0.23 -23.83 21.90
N ILE A 36 -0.57 -24.68 21.25
CA ILE A 36 -1.00 -24.46 19.86
C ILE A 36 -1.86 -23.19 19.74
N GLN A 37 -2.74 -22.93 20.70
CA GLN A 37 -3.55 -21.71 20.71
C GLN A 37 -2.69 -20.45 20.82
N GLU A 38 -1.66 -20.47 21.67
CA GLU A 38 -0.70 -19.38 21.79
C GLU A 38 0.04 -19.14 20.46
N GLU A 39 0.52 -20.20 19.81
CA GLU A 39 1.15 -20.12 18.49
C GLU A 39 0.22 -19.56 17.41
N ILE A 40 -1.06 -19.94 17.43
CA ILE A 40 -2.08 -19.42 16.51
C ILE A 40 -2.27 -17.91 16.74
N VAL A 41 -2.38 -17.46 17.99
CA VAL A 41 -2.54 -16.04 18.31
C VAL A 41 -1.31 -15.26 17.83
N ASN A 42 -0.10 -15.73 18.15
CA ASN A 42 1.15 -15.10 17.71
C ASN A 42 1.27 -15.05 16.18
N THR A 43 0.82 -16.09 15.48
CA THR A 43 0.82 -16.13 14.02
C THR A 43 -0.21 -15.17 13.42
N LYS A 44 -1.40 -15.05 14.03
CA LYS A 44 -2.41 -14.07 13.62
C LYS A 44 -1.90 -12.64 13.78
N ILE A 45 -1.29 -12.31 14.92
CA ILE A 45 -0.70 -10.98 15.15
C ILE A 45 0.32 -10.64 14.06
N ARG A 46 1.25 -11.57 13.77
CA ARG A 46 2.24 -11.38 12.70
C ARG A 46 1.60 -11.22 11.32
N ALA A 47 0.55 -11.98 11.03
CA ALA A 47 -0.17 -11.86 9.76
C ALA A 47 -0.86 -10.49 9.64
N ASP A 48 -1.46 -9.99 10.71
CA ASP A 48 -2.10 -8.67 10.75
C ASP A 48 -1.08 -7.54 10.58
N ASP A 49 0.11 -7.66 11.20
CA ASP A 49 1.20 -6.70 11.03
C ASP A 49 1.69 -6.64 9.57
N ILE A 50 1.95 -7.81 8.96
CA ILE A 50 2.34 -7.91 7.54
C ILE A 50 1.23 -7.33 6.65
N HIS A 51 -0.04 -7.61 6.95
CA HIS A 51 -1.16 -7.08 6.20
C HIS A 51 -1.24 -5.55 6.28
N ARG A 52 -0.99 -4.98 7.46
CA ARG A 52 -0.93 -3.52 7.65
C ARG A 52 0.21 -2.90 6.85
N GLU A 53 1.40 -3.50 6.87
CA GLU A 53 2.54 -3.04 6.05
C GLU A 53 2.22 -3.10 4.56
N PHE A 54 1.60 -4.19 4.10
CA PHE A 54 1.16 -4.34 2.72
C PHE A 54 0.22 -3.20 2.29
N ILE A 55 -0.80 -2.88 3.09
CA ILE A 55 -1.71 -1.76 2.81
C ILE A 55 -0.93 -0.44 2.73
N SER A 56 -0.01 -0.20 3.66
CA SER A 56 0.82 1.01 3.66
C SER A 56 1.66 1.14 2.38
N TYR A 57 2.23 0.03 1.89
CA TYR A 57 2.97 0.04 0.62
C TYR A 57 2.06 0.31 -0.58
N VAL A 58 0.86 -0.27 -0.63
CA VAL A 58 -0.12 0.00 -1.68
C VAL A 58 -0.51 1.48 -1.69
N ASP A 59 -0.79 2.07 -0.53
CA ASP A 59 -1.11 3.49 -0.41
C ASP A 59 0.05 4.38 -0.89
N ARG A 60 1.28 3.99 -0.54
CA ARG A 60 2.49 4.69 -0.98
C ARG A 60 2.68 4.61 -2.50
N ILE A 61 2.40 3.47 -3.12
CA ILE A 61 2.45 3.31 -4.57
C ILE A 61 1.46 4.28 -5.22
N HIS A 62 0.20 4.28 -4.78
CA HIS A 62 -0.81 5.20 -5.31
C HIS A 62 -0.42 6.69 -5.12
N GLU A 63 0.21 7.04 -3.99
CA GLU A 63 0.72 8.39 -3.76
C GLU A 63 1.83 8.77 -4.77
N LEU A 64 2.75 7.84 -5.03
CA LEU A 64 3.82 8.04 -6.00
C LEU A 64 3.27 8.16 -7.42
N GLU A 65 2.29 7.34 -7.80
CA GLU A 65 1.62 7.44 -9.10
C GLU A 65 0.98 8.82 -9.29
N ARG A 66 0.23 9.31 -8.30
CA ARG A 66 -0.33 10.67 -8.34
C ARG A 66 0.75 11.74 -8.51
N LYS A 67 1.86 11.62 -7.78
CA LYS A 67 3.00 12.54 -7.90
C LYS A 67 3.62 12.51 -9.30
N ILE A 68 3.77 11.33 -9.90
CA ILE A 68 4.30 11.17 -11.26
C ILE A 68 3.41 11.91 -12.26
N VAL A 69 2.10 11.68 -12.21
CA VAL A 69 1.12 12.36 -13.09
C VAL A 69 1.21 13.88 -12.91
N SER A 70 1.19 14.37 -11.67
CA SER A 70 1.30 15.81 -11.39
C SER A 70 2.61 16.42 -11.91
N LEU A 71 3.74 15.72 -11.79
CA LEU A 71 5.03 16.18 -12.32
C LEU A 71 5.05 16.20 -13.85
N GLN A 72 4.44 15.22 -14.50
CA GLN A 72 4.30 15.17 -15.96
C GLN A 72 3.45 16.33 -16.47
N GLU A 73 2.30 16.60 -15.84
CA GLU A 73 1.46 17.74 -16.17
C GLU A 73 2.17 19.07 -15.96
N ALA A 74 2.88 19.23 -14.84
CA ALA A 74 3.67 20.43 -14.56
C ALA A 74 4.78 20.64 -15.60
N SER A 75 5.48 19.57 -15.99
CA SER A 75 6.50 19.62 -17.05
C SER A 75 5.89 20.01 -18.40
N HIS A 76 4.73 19.44 -18.75
CA HIS A 76 4.03 19.77 -19.99
C HIS A 76 3.57 21.24 -20.01
N ARG A 77 3.01 21.73 -18.90
CA ARG A 77 2.61 23.14 -18.75
C ARG A 77 3.80 24.09 -18.88
N ARG A 78 4.94 23.78 -18.21
CA ARG A 78 6.18 24.57 -18.33
C ARG A 78 6.69 24.63 -19.76
N LYS A 79 6.78 23.49 -20.45
CA LYS A 79 7.20 23.44 -21.87
C LYS A 79 6.26 24.25 -22.76
N LYS A 80 4.95 24.21 -22.50
CA LYS A 80 3.97 25.01 -23.24
C LYS A 80 4.14 26.51 -22.96
N SER A 81 4.33 26.91 -21.71
CA SER A 81 4.55 28.32 -21.36
C SER A 81 5.86 28.86 -21.93
N GLU A 82 6.94 28.08 -21.90
CA GLU A 82 8.23 28.45 -22.49
C GLU A 82 8.11 28.67 -24.00
N LYS A 83 7.45 27.74 -24.71
CA LYS A 83 7.16 27.89 -26.15
C LYS A 83 6.29 29.10 -26.47
N MET A 84 5.25 29.34 -25.67
CA MET A 84 4.41 30.53 -25.85
C MET A 84 5.20 31.82 -25.59
N SER A 85 6.05 31.84 -24.57
CA SER A 85 6.89 32.99 -24.26
C SER A 85 7.92 33.27 -25.36
N SER A 86 8.57 32.24 -25.91
CA SER A 86 9.51 32.41 -27.02
C SER A 86 8.81 32.93 -28.27
N LEU A 87 7.66 32.34 -28.63
CA LEU A 87 6.83 32.81 -29.75
C LEU A 87 6.41 34.27 -29.57
N HIS A 88 6.04 34.67 -28.36
CA HIS A 88 5.61 36.05 -28.10
C HIS A 88 6.78 37.05 -28.14
N LYS A 89 7.98 36.64 -27.70
CA LYS A 89 9.20 37.45 -27.83
C LYS A 89 9.60 37.65 -29.29
N GLU A 90 9.65 36.57 -30.08
CA GLU A 90 9.95 36.63 -31.51
C GLU A 90 8.93 37.50 -32.25
N ALA A 91 7.64 37.32 -31.96
CA ALA A 91 6.59 38.13 -32.57
C ALA A 91 6.69 39.62 -32.18
N ASN A 92 7.07 39.95 -30.93
CA ASN A 92 7.31 41.33 -30.52
C ASN A 92 8.50 41.95 -31.25
N GLU A 93 9.60 41.21 -31.47
CA GLU A 93 10.74 41.71 -32.24
C GLU A 93 10.36 42.02 -33.69
N ILE A 94 9.58 41.13 -34.32
CA ILE A 94 9.01 41.33 -35.66
C ILE A 94 8.09 42.57 -35.68
N PHE A 95 7.24 42.73 -34.66
CA PHE A 95 6.32 43.88 -34.57
C PHE A 95 7.07 45.21 -34.43
N GLU A 96 8.16 45.24 -33.66
CA GLU A 96 9.02 46.42 -33.54
C GLU A 96 9.77 46.74 -34.85
N ARG A 97 10.22 45.72 -35.60
CA ARG A 97 10.77 45.91 -36.96
C ARG A 97 9.73 46.49 -37.92
N PHE A 98 8.49 46.00 -37.84
CA PHE A 98 7.38 46.54 -38.63
C PHE A 98 7.10 48.01 -38.29
N LYS A 99 7.06 48.38 -37.00
CA LYS A 99 6.93 49.79 -36.57
C LYS A 99 8.03 50.70 -37.11
N ARG A 100 9.24 50.18 -37.28
CA ARG A 100 10.37 50.91 -37.89
C ARG A 100 10.29 51.03 -39.41
N GLY A 101 9.25 50.48 -40.05
CA GLY A 101 9.04 50.54 -41.50
C GLY A 101 9.78 49.46 -42.30
N GLU A 102 10.31 48.43 -41.65
CA GLU A 102 10.88 47.26 -42.34
C GLU A 102 9.77 46.44 -43.02
N LYS A 103 10.05 45.88 -44.20
CA LYS A 103 9.09 45.03 -44.92
C LYS A 103 8.91 43.69 -44.21
N LEU A 104 7.65 43.30 -43.95
CA LEU A 104 7.30 41.99 -43.40
C LEU A 104 7.18 40.94 -44.51
N SER A 105 7.64 39.73 -44.22
CA SER A 105 7.34 38.55 -45.04
C SER A 105 5.98 37.94 -44.69
N THR A 106 5.49 37.02 -45.53
CA THR A 106 4.27 36.26 -45.25
C THR A 106 4.41 35.41 -43.98
N GLU A 107 5.60 34.87 -43.73
CA GLU A 107 5.88 34.10 -42.51
C GLU A 107 5.82 34.96 -41.25
N ASP A 108 6.36 36.19 -41.33
CA ASP A 108 6.32 37.16 -40.22
C ASP A 108 4.87 37.56 -39.88
N LEU A 109 4.03 37.80 -40.89
CA LEU A 109 2.61 38.08 -40.71
C LEU A 109 1.87 36.91 -40.04
N MET A 110 2.15 35.68 -40.45
CA MET A 110 1.57 34.48 -39.82
C MET A 110 2.04 34.32 -38.36
N MET A 111 3.28 34.69 -38.03
CA MET A 111 3.79 34.67 -36.65
C MET A 111 3.10 35.71 -35.77
N LEU A 112 2.91 36.93 -36.26
CA LEU A 112 2.20 37.99 -35.54
C LEU A 112 0.73 37.61 -35.27
N GLN A 113 0.05 37.03 -36.27
CA GLN A 113 -1.33 36.53 -36.12
C GLN A 113 -1.42 35.41 -35.08
N LYS A 114 -0.49 34.43 -35.12
CA LYS A 114 -0.44 33.34 -34.13
C LYS A 114 -0.15 33.82 -32.72
N ALA A 115 0.57 34.94 -32.57
CA ALA A 115 0.85 35.57 -31.28
C ALA A 115 -0.25 36.56 -30.82
N GLY A 116 -1.26 36.82 -31.66
CA GLY A 116 -2.37 37.74 -31.35
C GLY A 116 -1.97 39.23 -31.32
N LEU A 117 -0.90 39.61 -32.02
CA LEU A 117 -0.42 40.99 -32.11
C LEU A 117 -1.05 41.80 -33.26
N ILE A 118 -1.83 41.13 -34.12
CA ILE A 118 -2.63 41.69 -35.22
C ILE A 118 -3.88 40.83 -35.45
#